data_AF-A0A9D7U7G2-F1
#
_entry.id   AF-A0A9D7U7G2-F1
#
_cell.length_a   1.000
_cell.length_b   1.000
_cell.length_c   1.000
_cell.angle_alpha   90.00
_cell.angle_beta   90.00
_cell.angle_gamma   90.00
#
_symmetry.space_group_name_H-M   'P 1'
#
loop_
_entity.id
_entity.type
_entity.pdbx_description
1 polymer ?
#
loop_
_entity_poly.entity_id
_entity_poly.type
_entity_poly.pdbx_seq_one_letter_code
_entity_poly.pdbx_strand_id
1 'polypeptide(L)'
;MGIDVHKRHINVAVMSEHVVLGQNHVEIRDVDAYMVRLKKKYPDRRLRAAYEAGFSGFALYHQLESLGIETIVVNAADVPTTDKERTTKSDRADSLKICHALKCGQLREIWVPPDELSGDRDLVRYRLILRQHLAKTKTRIKMFLYKQGVQIPPELDSSHWTRAFRAWLIEQKMNTVSSQTTFSLMLEELQHADDVYKKHIQRIQELASADRYKQNVQLLRSIAGIGGLTAITILTELGPIARFPTADHLASYVGLVPMRRQSGSSDMSMPIQRRAHQELRALLVQCSWMAIKCSNHFNSVYEHKRKNKKSQVAIIVVTRRLLNTIYAVLKKSQPFVEPSKA
;
A
#
# COMPACT_ATOMS: atom_id res chain seq x y z
N MET A 1 8.53 14.52 22.92
CA MET A 1 7.07 14.68 22.90
C MET A 1 6.46 13.43 22.33
N GLY A 2 5.39 12.93 22.94
CA GLY A 2 4.56 11.87 22.38
C GLY A 2 3.20 12.45 22.08
N ILE A 3 2.68 12.13 20.90
CA ILE A 3 1.44 12.71 20.39
C ILE A 3 0.48 11.57 20.04
N ASP A 4 -0.70 11.61 20.60
CA ASP A 4 -1.83 10.79 20.19
C ASP A 4 -2.78 11.62 19.32
N VAL A 5 -3.12 11.10 18.14
CA VAL A 5 -3.77 11.87 17.06
C VAL A 5 -5.21 11.43 16.88
N HIS A 6 -6.14 12.36 17.06
CA HIS A 6 -7.57 12.15 16.83
C HIS A 6 -8.09 13.08 15.73
N LYS A 7 -9.32 12.84 15.29
CA LYS A 7 -9.93 13.55 14.15
C LYS A 7 -10.02 15.08 14.33
N ARG A 8 -10.20 15.56 15.56
CA ARG A 8 -10.43 16.99 15.87
C ARG A 8 -9.37 17.61 16.78
N HIS A 9 -8.54 16.79 17.40
CA HIS A 9 -7.55 17.22 18.38
C HIS A 9 -6.38 16.26 18.44
N ILE A 10 -5.30 16.68 19.08
CA ILE A 10 -4.18 15.86 19.49
C ILE A 10 -4.00 15.94 21.01
N ASN A 11 -3.56 14.85 21.61
CA ASN A 11 -3.10 14.83 23.00
C ASN A 11 -1.57 14.81 22.98
N VAL A 12 -0.93 15.79 23.62
CA VAL A 12 0.51 15.99 23.59
C VAL A 12 1.09 15.82 24.98
N ALA A 13 1.92 14.80 25.16
CA ALA A 13 2.77 14.66 26.33
C ALA A 13 4.16 15.25 26.05
N VAL A 14 4.63 16.10 26.96
CA VAL A 14 5.94 16.74 26.90
C VAL A 14 6.74 16.31 28.14
N MET A 15 7.97 15.85 27.94
CA MET A 15 8.87 15.44 29.02
C MET A 15 10.30 15.92 28.74
N SER A 16 11.04 16.18 29.81
CA SER A 16 12.51 16.24 29.80
C SER A 16 13.10 14.86 30.10
N GLU A 17 14.41 14.77 30.30
CA GLU A 17 15.11 13.52 30.64
C GLU A 17 14.59 12.87 31.93
N HIS A 18 14.05 13.63 32.88
CA HIS A 18 13.68 13.10 34.19
C HIS A 18 12.23 13.40 34.60
N VAL A 19 11.58 14.39 33.97
CA VAL A 19 10.30 14.92 34.47
C VAL A 19 9.31 15.12 33.33
N VAL A 20 8.05 14.76 33.58
CA VAL A 20 6.93 15.14 32.70
C VAL A 20 6.64 16.62 32.88
N LEU A 21 6.82 17.41 31.82
CA LEU A 21 6.67 18.87 31.82
C LEU A 21 5.22 19.31 31.58
N GLY A 22 4.39 18.44 31.00
CA GLY A 22 2.97 18.70 30.81
C GLY A 22 2.30 17.69 29.88
N GLN A 23 0.97 17.61 29.99
CA GLN A 23 0.10 16.89 29.09
C GLN A 23 -1.03 17.83 28.67
N ASN A 24 -1.17 18.08 27.37
CA ASN A 24 -2.11 19.07 26.85
C ASN A 24 -3.01 18.47 25.79
N HIS A 25 -4.27 18.89 25.82
CA HIS A 25 -5.23 18.65 24.75
C HIS A 25 -5.19 19.87 23.81
N VAL A 26 -5.00 19.64 22.51
CA VAL A 26 -4.82 20.71 21.53
C VAL A 26 -5.72 20.43 20.33
N GLU A 27 -6.61 21.36 19.99
CA GLU A 27 -7.40 21.24 18.76
C GLU A 27 -6.49 21.32 17.53
N ILE A 28 -6.84 20.62 16.45
CA ILE A 28 -6.00 20.55 15.23
C ILE A 28 -5.68 21.95 14.68
N ARG A 29 -6.64 22.88 14.73
CA ARG A 29 -6.45 24.27 14.28
C ARG A 29 -5.43 25.06 15.10
N ASP A 30 -5.15 24.64 16.33
CA ASP A 30 -4.29 25.35 17.28
C ASP A 30 -2.91 24.71 17.44
N VAL A 31 -2.60 23.65 16.67
CA VAL A 31 -1.33 22.93 16.75
C VAL A 31 -0.14 23.86 16.53
N ASP A 32 -0.16 24.69 15.49
CA ASP A 32 0.94 25.62 15.19
C ASP A 32 1.15 26.61 16.34
N ALA A 33 0.07 27.24 16.80
CA ALA A 33 0.11 28.18 17.91
C ALA A 33 0.65 27.53 19.19
N TYR A 34 0.23 26.30 19.48
CA TYR A 34 0.72 25.53 20.62
C TYR A 34 2.21 25.21 20.50
N MET A 35 2.66 24.73 19.34
CA MET A 35 4.07 24.37 19.12
C MET A 35 4.99 25.59 19.17
N VAL A 36 4.56 26.74 18.62
CA VAL A 36 5.27 28.01 18.74
C VAL A 36 5.41 28.45 20.21
N ARG A 37 4.32 28.37 21.00
CA ARG A 37 4.38 28.65 22.44
C ARG A 37 5.35 27.71 23.16
N LEU A 38 5.35 26.43 22.78
CA LEU A 38 6.23 25.44 23.38
C LEU A 38 7.71 25.72 23.09
N LYS A 39 8.05 26.08 21.84
CA LYS A 39 9.41 26.51 21.46
C LYS A 39 9.85 27.76 22.23
N LYS A 40 8.96 28.74 22.39
CA LYS A 40 9.25 29.95 23.20
C LYS A 40 9.46 29.62 24.68
N LYS A 41 8.74 28.64 25.21
CA LYS A 41 8.87 28.19 26.61
C LYS A 41 10.20 27.46 26.85
N TYR A 42 10.75 26.81 25.84
CA TYR A 42 12.00 26.03 25.92
C TYR A 42 12.98 26.40 24.79
N PRO A 43 13.49 27.64 24.74
CA PRO A 43 14.23 28.17 23.59
C PRO A 43 15.57 27.45 23.35
N ASP A 44 16.26 27.04 24.43
CA ASP A 44 17.58 26.39 24.35
C ASP A 44 17.49 24.85 24.27
N ARG A 45 16.31 24.31 23.94
CA ARG A 45 16.06 22.87 23.93
C ARG A 45 15.62 22.41 22.55
N ARG A 46 16.20 21.30 22.09
CA ARG A 46 15.75 20.61 20.87
C ARG A 46 14.47 19.83 21.17
N LEU A 47 13.39 20.17 20.46
CA LEU A 47 12.14 19.42 20.54
C LEU A 47 12.19 18.24 19.58
N ARG A 48 11.91 17.04 20.11
CA ARG A 48 11.67 15.81 19.34
C ARG A 48 10.25 15.33 19.57
N ALA A 49 9.58 14.85 18.53
CA ALA A 49 8.21 14.35 18.58
C ALA A 49 8.10 12.93 18.01
N ALA A 50 7.13 12.18 18.50
CA ALA A 50 6.71 10.93 17.90
C ALA A 50 5.18 10.79 17.95
N TYR A 51 4.61 10.20 16.89
CA TYR A 51 3.19 9.83 16.85
C TYR A 51 2.98 8.56 16.03
N GLU A 52 1.87 7.87 16.28
CA GLU A 52 1.52 6.64 15.57
C GLU A 52 0.93 6.95 14.18
N ALA A 53 1.38 6.21 13.15
CA ALA A 53 0.77 6.26 11.84
C ALA A 53 -0.72 5.87 11.92
N GLY A 54 -1.58 6.73 11.40
CA GLY A 54 -3.03 6.58 11.48
C GLY A 54 -3.78 7.22 10.32
N PHE A 55 -5.05 7.56 10.56
CA PHE A 55 -5.96 8.06 9.52
C PHE A 55 -5.50 9.36 8.84
N SER A 56 -4.75 10.21 9.56
CA SER A 56 -4.29 11.52 9.10
C SER A 56 -3.04 11.47 8.23
N GLY A 57 -2.50 10.27 7.99
CA GLY A 57 -1.25 10.08 7.24
C GLY A 57 -0.10 10.88 7.83
N PHE A 58 0.59 11.63 6.97
CA PHE A 58 1.81 12.38 7.32
C PHE A 58 1.59 13.89 7.47
N ALA A 59 0.35 14.38 7.43
CA ALA A 59 0.07 15.81 7.51
C ALA A 59 0.67 16.47 8.78
N LEU A 60 0.49 15.82 9.94
CA LEU A 60 1.06 16.29 11.20
C LEU A 60 2.59 16.24 11.19
N TYR A 61 3.19 15.21 10.59
CA TYR A 61 4.65 15.15 10.42
C TYR A 61 5.18 16.37 9.66
N HIS A 62 4.59 16.68 8.49
CA HIS A 62 5.03 17.84 7.68
C HIS A 62 4.81 19.17 8.40
N GLN A 63 3.70 19.29 9.14
CA GLN A 63 3.41 20.46 9.96
C GLN A 63 4.46 20.67 11.07
N LEU A 64 4.85 19.62 11.78
CA LEU A 64 5.84 19.72 12.85
C LEU A 64 7.26 19.97 12.31
N GLU A 65 7.63 19.31 11.20
CA GLU A 65 8.91 19.52 10.53
C GLU A 65 9.06 20.96 10.00
N SER A 66 7.99 21.56 9.45
CA SER A 66 8.03 22.96 9.00
C SER A 66 8.23 23.96 10.15
N LEU A 67 7.84 23.57 11.36
CA LEU A 67 8.10 24.31 12.60
C LEU A 67 9.49 24.00 13.20
N GLY A 68 10.30 23.17 12.54
CA GLY A 68 11.63 22.76 12.98
C GLY A 68 11.63 21.80 14.17
N ILE A 69 10.58 20.98 14.31
CA ILE A 69 10.47 19.95 15.34
C ILE A 69 10.79 18.60 14.69
N GLU A 70 11.89 17.97 15.12
CA GLU A 70 12.28 16.66 14.63
C GLU A 70 11.24 15.61 15.01
N THR A 71 10.56 15.05 14.03
CA THR A 71 9.41 14.18 14.24
C THR A 71 9.68 12.79 13.67
N ILE A 72 9.35 11.74 14.42
CA ILE A 72 9.29 10.38 13.88
C ILE A 72 7.86 9.85 13.86
N VAL A 73 7.52 9.11 12.81
CA VAL A 73 6.23 8.42 12.73
C VAL A 73 6.48 6.95 13.00
N VAL A 74 5.65 6.33 13.83
CA VAL A 74 5.85 4.93 14.25
C VAL A 74 4.66 4.06 13.92
N ASN A 75 4.86 2.76 13.83
CA ASN A 75 3.73 1.84 13.74
C ASN A 75 3.15 1.62 15.13
N ALA A 76 1.83 1.75 15.30
CA ALA A 76 1.15 1.48 16.56
C ALA A 76 1.51 0.10 17.16
N ALA A 77 1.70 -0.92 16.31
CA ALA A 77 2.05 -2.27 16.75
C ALA A 77 3.49 -2.39 17.30
N ASP A 78 4.37 -1.42 17.02
CA ASP A 78 5.76 -1.39 17.51
C ASP A 78 5.93 -0.57 18.79
N VAL A 79 4.88 0.14 19.24
CA VAL A 79 4.94 0.90 20.50
C VAL A 79 4.87 -0.10 21.67
N PRO A 80 5.90 -0.15 22.54
CA PRO A 80 5.91 -1.06 23.69
C PRO A 80 4.66 -0.85 24.54
N THR A 81 3.85 -1.91 24.70
CA THR A 81 2.57 -1.84 25.42
C THR A 81 2.39 -3.11 26.24
N THR A 82 2.22 -2.95 27.55
CA THR A 82 1.92 -4.02 28.51
C THR A 82 0.47 -4.49 28.40
N ASP A 83 0.17 -5.69 28.90
CA ASP A 83 -1.20 -6.23 28.87
C ASP A 83 -2.21 -5.37 29.64
N LYS A 84 -1.80 -4.78 30.76
CA LYS A 84 -2.65 -3.89 31.56
C LYS A 84 -2.97 -2.59 30.82
N GLU A 85 -2.03 -2.05 30.07
CA GLU A 85 -2.25 -0.86 29.23
C GLU A 85 -3.19 -1.15 28.06
N ARG A 86 -3.16 -2.38 27.52
CA ARG A 86 -4.12 -2.80 26.47
C ARG A 86 -5.55 -2.84 26.98
N THR A 87 -5.76 -3.25 28.23
CA THR A 87 -7.10 -3.38 28.82
C THR A 87 -7.61 -2.08 29.44
N THR A 88 -6.72 -1.15 29.81
CA THR A 88 -7.08 0.09 30.52
C THR A 88 -6.69 1.33 29.69
N LYS A 89 -7.31 1.47 28.52
CA LYS A 89 -6.96 2.51 27.54
C LYS A 89 -7.41 3.91 27.98
N SER A 90 -6.50 4.88 27.96
CA SER A 90 -6.84 6.30 28.06
C SER A 90 -5.92 7.14 27.17
N ASP A 91 -6.47 8.15 26.50
CA ASP A 91 -5.74 8.93 25.49
C ASP A 91 -4.52 9.69 26.10
N ARG A 92 -4.64 10.10 27.38
CA ARG A 92 -3.51 10.70 28.14
C ARG A 92 -2.36 9.73 28.33
N ALA A 93 -2.68 8.48 28.71
CA ALA A 93 -1.65 7.45 28.88
C ALA A 93 -0.97 7.09 27.56
N ASP A 94 -1.70 7.09 26.44
CA ASP A 94 -1.16 6.75 25.13
C ASP A 94 -0.11 7.76 24.65
N SER A 95 -0.39 9.07 24.74
CA SER A 95 0.58 10.11 24.39
C SER A 95 1.85 10.07 25.28
N LEU A 96 1.69 9.81 26.59
CA LEU A 96 2.81 9.70 27.52
C LEU A 96 3.68 8.47 27.25
N LYS A 97 3.06 7.33 26.93
CA LYS A 97 3.73 6.09 26.53
C LYS A 97 4.60 6.29 25.29
N ILE A 98 4.05 6.89 24.24
CA ILE A 98 4.81 7.23 23.02
C ILE A 98 5.99 8.14 23.38
N CYS A 99 5.76 9.13 24.25
CA CYS A 99 6.80 10.05 24.68
C CYS A 99 7.95 9.33 25.43
N HIS A 100 7.60 8.39 26.32
CA HIS A 100 8.57 7.61 27.09
C HIS A 100 9.36 6.64 26.18
N ALA A 101 8.68 5.95 25.27
CA ALA A 101 9.32 5.05 24.31
C ALA A 101 10.29 5.81 23.37
N LEU A 102 9.92 7.02 22.94
CA LEU A 102 10.80 7.89 22.15
C LEU A 102 12.06 8.25 22.94
N LYS A 103 11.90 8.68 24.20
CA LYS A 103 13.00 9.04 25.09
C LYS A 103 13.97 7.86 25.27
N CYS A 104 13.45 6.65 25.46
CA CYS A 104 14.26 5.45 25.66
C CYS A 104 14.87 4.88 24.37
N GLY A 105 14.64 5.50 23.19
CA GLY A 105 15.14 4.99 21.91
C GLY A 105 14.51 3.64 21.50
N GLN A 106 13.32 3.33 22.02
CA GLN A 106 12.64 2.05 21.77
C GLN A 106 11.75 2.08 20.52
N LEU A 107 11.56 3.27 19.94
CA LEU A 107 10.72 3.45 18.76
C LEU A 107 11.50 3.22 17.47
N ARG A 108 10.87 2.51 16.53
CA ARG A 108 11.35 2.36 15.17
C ARG A 108 10.57 3.30 14.24
N GLU A 109 11.28 4.21 13.61
CA GLU A 109 10.70 5.12 12.63
C GLU A 109 10.20 4.40 11.38
N ILE A 110 9.09 4.89 10.86
CA ILE A 110 8.58 4.59 9.52
C ILE A 110 9.16 5.64 8.58
N TRP A 111 9.63 5.20 7.41
CA TRP A 111 10.03 6.12 6.37
C TRP A 111 8.82 6.93 5.86
N VAL A 112 8.94 8.26 5.91
CA VAL A 112 7.93 9.19 5.40
C VAL A 112 8.26 9.56 3.94
N PRO A 113 7.35 9.29 2.97
CA PRO A 113 7.51 9.75 1.60
C PRO A 113 7.55 11.27 1.46
N PRO A 114 8.42 11.82 0.59
CA PRO A 114 8.29 13.20 0.12
C PRO A 114 6.91 13.41 -0.52
N ASP A 115 6.37 14.63 -0.40
CA ASP A 115 5.00 14.98 -0.83
C ASP A 115 4.72 14.60 -2.29
N GLU A 116 5.68 14.85 -3.18
CA GLU A 116 5.55 14.52 -4.59
C GLU A 116 5.34 13.00 -4.80
N LEU A 117 6.11 12.16 -4.09
CA LEU A 117 5.97 10.71 -4.16
C LEU A 117 4.69 10.22 -3.46
N SER A 118 4.24 10.92 -2.41
CA SER A 118 2.94 10.66 -1.78
C SER A 118 1.79 10.90 -2.76
N GLY A 119 1.81 12.03 -3.47
CA GLY A 119 0.81 12.34 -4.50
C GLY A 119 0.82 11.33 -5.65
N ASP A 120 2.01 10.91 -6.10
CA ASP A 120 2.16 9.88 -7.14
C ASP A 120 1.59 8.52 -6.69
N ARG A 121 1.75 8.17 -5.40
CA ARG A 121 1.14 6.97 -4.81
C ARG A 121 -0.38 7.08 -4.76
N ASP A 122 -0.92 8.22 -4.36
CA ASP A 122 -2.37 8.43 -4.30
C ASP A 122 -3.01 8.22 -5.67
N LEU A 123 -2.38 8.75 -6.72
CA LEU A 123 -2.79 8.50 -8.10
C LEU A 123 -2.80 6.98 -8.38
N VAL A 124 -1.69 6.28 -8.18
CA VAL A 124 -1.62 4.85 -8.53
C VAL A 124 -2.57 3.99 -7.68
N ARG A 125 -2.72 4.28 -6.39
CA ARG A 125 -3.63 3.56 -5.48
C ARG A 125 -5.09 3.81 -5.82
N TYR A 126 -5.46 5.03 -6.23
CA TYR A 126 -6.83 5.33 -6.61
C TYR A 126 -7.30 4.50 -7.82
N ARG A 127 -6.39 4.15 -8.75
CA ARG A 127 -6.69 3.18 -9.82
C ARG A 127 -7.18 1.84 -9.27
N LEU A 128 -6.64 1.34 -8.16
CA LEU A 128 -7.07 0.07 -7.56
C LEU A 128 -8.50 0.19 -7.01
N ILE A 129 -8.83 1.33 -6.40
CA ILE A 129 -10.18 1.63 -5.91
C ILE A 129 -11.17 1.68 -7.07
N LEU A 130 -10.84 2.40 -8.15
CA LEU A 130 -11.69 2.49 -9.34
C LEU A 130 -11.91 1.12 -10.00
N ARG A 131 -10.86 0.29 -10.08
CA ARG A 131 -10.98 -1.08 -10.60
C ARG A 131 -11.94 -1.94 -9.75
N GLN A 132 -11.85 -1.83 -8.42
CA GLN A 132 -12.76 -2.52 -7.51
C GLN A 132 -14.19 -2.00 -7.65
N HIS A 133 -14.36 -0.69 -7.81
CA HIS A 133 -15.65 -0.06 -8.02
C HIS A 133 -16.31 -0.62 -9.30
N LEU A 134 -15.60 -0.60 -10.43
CA LEU A 134 -16.05 -1.19 -11.70
C LEU A 134 -16.45 -2.67 -11.56
N ALA A 135 -15.65 -3.47 -10.87
CA ALA A 135 -15.96 -4.89 -10.65
C ALA A 135 -17.26 -5.05 -9.85
N LYS A 136 -17.43 -4.27 -8.77
CA LYS A 136 -18.65 -4.30 -7.94
C LYS A 136 -19.87 -3.86 -8.72
N THR A 137 -19.79 -2.79 -9.52
CA THR A 137 -20.90 -2.30 -10.35
C THR A 137 -21.32 -3.36 -11.37
N LYS A 138 -20.37 -4.00 -12.08
CA LYS A 138 -20.64 -5.12 -12.98
C LYS A 138 -21.34 -6.28 -12.29
N THR A 139 -20.86 -6.67 -11.11
CA THR A 139 -21.50 -7.72 -10.32
C THR A 139 -22.92 -7.35 -9.92
N ARG A 140 -23.17 -6.12 -9.44
CA ARG A 140 -24.52 -5.66 -9.08
C ARG A 140 -25.47 -5.72 -10.25
N ILE A 141 -25.04 -5.30 -11.45
CA ILE A 141 -25.85 -5.38 -12.67
C ILE A 141 -26.18 -6.84 -13.02
N LYS A 142 -25.20 -7.76 -13.00
CA LYS A 142 -25.49 -9.20 -13.23
C LYS A 142 -26.50 -9.74 -12.22
N MET A 143 -26.33 -9.45 -10.94
CA MET A 143 -27.26 -9.89 -9.89
C MET A 143 -28.65 -9.28 -10.05
N PHE A 144 -28.74 -8.03 -10.52
CA PHE A 144 -30.01 -7.38 -10.81
C PHE A 144 -30.74 -8.08 -11.96
N LEU A 145 -30.05 -8.44 -13.05
CA LEU A 145 -30.62 -9.20 -14.16
C LEU A 145 -31.19 -10.55 -13.70
N TYR A 146 -30.43 -11.31 -12.91
CA TYR A 146 -30.91 -12.57 -12.35
C TYR A 146 -32.15 -12.38 -11.47
N LYS A 147 -32.20 -11.32 -10.66
CA LYS A 147 -33.38 -10.98 -9.85
C LYS A 147 -34.61 -10.70 -10.71
N GLN A 148 -34.44 -10.14 -11.91
CA GLN A 148 -35.53 -9.85 -12.84
C GLN A 148 -35.90 -11.06 -13.71
N GLY A 149 -35.20 -12.19 -13.57
CA GLY A 149 -35.42 -13.40 -14.38
C GLY A 149 -34.77 -13.34 -15.76
N VAL A 150 -33.91 -12.34 -16.03
CA VAL A 150 -33.21 -12.22 -17.31
C VAL A 150 -32.02 -13.18 -17.34
N GLN A 151 -32.07 -14.14 -18.27
CA GLN A 151 -30.96 -15.08 -18.48
C GLN A 151 -29.92 -14.49 -19.41
N ILE A 152 -28.65 -14.52 -18.99
CA ILE A 152 -27.53 -14.10 -19.82
C ILE A 152 -27.23 -15.24 -20.81
N PRO A 153 -27.17 -14.97 -22.14
CA PRO A 153 -26.82 -15.97 -23.12
C PRO A 153 -25.43 -16.59 -22.83
N PRO A 154 -25.26 -17.93 -22.86
CA PRO A 154 -24.00 -18.57 -22.53
C PRO A 154 -22.79 -18.07 -23.34
N GLU A 155 -23.02 -17.73 -24.61
CA GLU A 155 -22.01 -17.17 -25.51
C GLU A 155 -21.54 -15.76 -25.12
N LEU A 156 -22.35 -15.05 -24.32
CA LEU A 156 -22.02 -13.72 -23.79
C LEU A 156 -21.61 -13.75 -22.31
N ASP A 157 -21.82 -14.86 -21.60
CA ASP A 157 -21.50 -14.97 -20.18
C ASP A 157 -19.99 -15.15 -19.92
N SER A 158 -19.26 -14.06 -20.16
CA SER A 158 -17.84 -13.94 -19.87
C SER A 158 -17.60 -13.03 -18.66
N SER A 159 -16.43 -13.21 -18.06
CA SER A 159 -15.87 -12.24 -17.11
C SER A 159 -15.48 -10.92 -17.80
N HIS A 160 -15.21 -10.97 -19.11
CA HIS A 160 -14.91 -9.80 -19.93
C HIS A 160 -16.16 -9.28 -20.62
N TRP A 161 -16.60 -8.09 -20.23
CA TRP A 161 -17.77 -7.44 -20.84
C TRP A 161 -17.38 -6.82 -22.18
N THR A 162 -17.57 -7.59 -23.24
CA THR A 162 -17.31 -7.19 -24.62
C THR A 162 -18.27 -6.09 -25.07
N ARG A 163 -17.99 -5.48 -26.23
CA ARG A 163 -18.91 -4.53 -26.87
C ARG A 163 -20.27 -5.19 -27.14
N ALA A 164 -20.28 -6.46 -27.55
CA ALA A 164 -21.50 -7.24 -27.78
C ALA A 164 -22.33 -7.40 -26.50
N PHE A 165 -21.71 -7.76 -25.37
CA PHE A 165 -22.43 -7.87 -24.10
C PHE A 165 -23.01 -6.52 -23.65
N ARG A 166 -22.27 -5.42 -23.83
CA ARG A 166 -22.77 -4.08 -23.51
C ARG A 166 -23.94 -3.65 -24.39
N ALA A 167 -23.92 -3.99 -25.69
CA ALA A 167 -25.04 -3.73 -26.58
C ALA A 167 -26.28 -4.53 -26.14
N TRP A 168 -26.11 -5.83 -25.89
CA TRP A 168 -27.17 -6.69 -25.37
C TRP A 168 -27.77 -6.15 -24.05
N LEU A 169 -26.94 -5.65 -23.13
CA LEU A 169 -27.42 -5.06 -21.87
C LEU A 169 -28.39 -3.90 -22.09
N ILE A 170 -28.14 -3.04 -23.08
CA ILE A 170 -28.96 -1.85 -23.35
C ILE A 170 -30.35 -2.26 -23.86
N GLU A 171 -30.47 -3.40 -24.52
CA GLU A 171 -31.72 -3.91 -25.08
C GLU A 171 -32.63 -4.57 -24.03
N GLN A 172 -32.14 -4.80 -22.81
CA GLN A 172 -32.89 -5.52 -21.80
C GLN A 172 -34.03 -4.69 -21.21
N LYS A 173 -35.20 -5.32 -21.12
CA LYS A 173 -36.40 -4.75 -20.50
C LYS A 173 -36.67 -5.41 -19.15
N MET A 174 -36.96 -4.60 -18.15
CA MET A 174 -37.28 -5.03 -16.80
C MET A 174 -38.80 -5.12 -16.62
N ASN A 175 -39.22 -5.92 -15.64
CA ASN A 175 -40.65 -6.26 -15.45
C ASN A 175 -41.52 -5.07 -15.02
N THR A 176 -40.91 -4.01 -14.48
CA THR A 176 -41.62 -2.80 -14.02
C THR A 176 -40.88 -1.55 -14.46
N VAL A 177 -41.60 -0.41 -14.53
CA VAL A 177 -41.01 0.91 -14.84
C VAL A 177 -39.90 1.26 -13.84
N SER A 178 -40.13 1.09 -12.54
CA SER A 178 -39.12 1.41 -11.52
C SER A 178 -37.89 0.51 -11.61
N SER A 179 -38.07 -0.78 -11.91
CA SER A 179 -36.93 -1.68 -12.19
C SER A 179 -36.16 -1.23 -13.43
N GLN A 180 -36.86 -0.80 -14.49
CA GLN A 180 -36.23 -0.31 -15.72
C GLN A 180 -35.40 0.95 -15.43
N THR A 181 -35.97 1.92 -14.72
CA THR A 181 -35.26 3.14 -14.31
C THR A 181 -34.03 2.80 -13.47
N THR A 182 -34.16 1.89 -12.50
CA THR A 182 -33.03 1.44 -11.68
C THR A 182 -31.93 0.84 -12.55
N PHE A 183 -32.28 -0.04 -13.49
CA PHE A 183 -31.33 -0.67 -14.39
C PHE A 183 -30.61 0.34 -15.30
N SER A 184 -31.35 1.29 -15.88
CA SER A 184 -30.77 2.38 -16.68
C SER A 184 -29.76 3.20 -15.88
N LEU A 185 -30.09 3.59 -14.64
CA LEU A 185 -29.17 4.33 -13.76
C LEU A 185 -27.91 3.51 -13.42
N MET A 186 -28.02 2.19 -13.26
CA MET A 186 -26.87 1.31 -13.04
C MET A 186 -25.96 1.24 -14.28
N LEU A 187 -26.53 1.25 -15.49
CA LEU A 187 -25.75 1.29 -16.73
C LEU A 187 -25.03 2.63 -16.91
N GLU A 188 -25.69 3.74 -16.55
CA GLU A 188 -25.07 5.08 -16.51
C GLU A 188 -23.90 5.14 -15.51
N GLU A 189 -24.08 4.61 -14.29
CA GLU A 189 -23.02 4.50 -13.28
C GLU A 189 -21.83 3.69 -13.82
N LEU A 190 -22.09 2.55 -14.48
CA LEU A 190 -21.05 1.73 -15.08
C LEU A 190 -20.27 2.49 -16.15
N GLN A 191 -20.98 3.21 -17.02
CA GLN A 191 -20.35 3.99 -18.10
C GLN A 191 -19.48 5.11 -17.51
N HIS A 192 -20.00 5.86 -16.55
CA HIS A 192 -19.25 6.91 -15.86
C HIS A 192 -17.99 6.35 -15.18
N ALA A 193 -18.11 5.24 -14.45
CA ALA A 193 -16.97 4.59 -13.80
C ALA A 193 -15.91 4.11 -14.81
N ASP A 194 -16.33 3.65 -16.00
CA ASP A 194 -15.43 3.19 -17.07
C ASP A 194 -14.64 4.37 -17.65
N ASP A 195 -15.31 5.51 -17.88
CA ASP A 195 -14.69 6.72 -18.41
C ASP A 195 -13.70 7.35 -17.41
N VAL A 196 -14.07 7.42 -16.12
CA VAL A 196 -13.16 7.87 -15.06
C VAL A 196 -11.94 6.94 -14.98
N TYR A 197 -12.14 5.62 -15.03
CA TYR A 197 -11.03 4.67 -15.01
C TYR A 197 -10.08 4.81 -16.21
N LYS A 198 -10.60 5.02 -17.42
CA LYS A 198 -9.79 5.26 -18.63
C LYS A 198 -8.97 6.55 -18.52
N LYS A 199 -9.59 7.66 -18.12
CA LYS A 199 -8.90 8.94 -17.86
C LYS A 199 -7.78 8.77 -16.83
N HIS A 200 -8.06 7.99 -15.79
CA HIS A 200 -7.09 7.70 -14.75
C HIS A 200 -5.90 6.86 -15.26
N ILE A 201 -6.15 5.86 -16.11
CA ILE A 201 -5.08 5.08 -16.73
C ILE A 201 -4.18 5.98 -17.58
N GLN A 202 -4.77 6.88 -18.38
CA GLN A 202 -4.01 7.83 -19.19
C GLN A 202 -3.09 8.69 -18.30
N ARG A 203 -3.61 9.23 -17.19
CA ARG A 203 -2.81 10.04 -16.27
C ARG A 203 -1.63 9.26 -15.65
N ILE A 204 -1.83 7.99 -15.34
CA ILE A 204 -0.74 7.11 -14.85
C ILE A 204 0.28 6.82 -15.96
N GLN A 205 -0.14 6.70 -17.21
CA GLN A 205 0.76 6.50 -18.35
C GLN A 205 1.61 7.75 -18.61
N GLU A 206 1.04 8.94 -18.46
CA GLU A 206 1.77 10.21 -18.50
C GLU A 206 2.82 10.25 -17.38
N LEU A 207 2.44 9.93 -16.13
CA LEU A 207 3.38 9.83 -15.02
C LEU A 207 4.51 8.82 -15.29
N ALA A 208 4.18 7.66 -15.84
CA ALA A 208 5.16 6.64 -16.20
C ALA A 208 6.13 7.09 -17.31
N SER A 209 5.73 8.09 -18.11
CA SER A 209 6.52 8.65 -19.21
C SER A 209 7.29 9.91 -18.81
N ALA A 210 7.02 10.47 -17.63
CA ALA A 210 7.74 11.62 -17.10
C ALA A 210 9.21 11.28 -16.80
N ASP A 211 10.12 12.24 -16.95
CA ASP A 211 11.57 12.02 -16.87
C ASP A 211 12.02 11.33 -15.58
N ARG A 212 11.36 11.65 -14.45
CA ARG A 212 11.58 11.02 -13.15
C ARG A 212 11.44 9.50 -13.16
N TYR A 213 10.52 8.97 -13.96
CA TYR A 213 10.16 7.55 -13.96
C TYR A 213 10.51 6.82 -15.25
N LYS A 214 10.57 7.52 -16.38
CA LYS A 214 10.69 6.94 -17.73
C LYS A 214 11.78 5.89 -17.85
N GLN A 215 13.00 6.21 -17.39
CA GLN A 215 14.13 5.28 -17.45
C GLN A 215 13.88 4.03 -16.59
N ASN A 216 13.49 4.21 -15.32
CA ASN A 216 13.24 3.09 -14.41
C ASN A 216 12.03 2.24 -14.85
N VAL A 217 11.01 2.85 -15.47
CA VAL A 217 9.89 2.13 -16.06
C VAL A 217 10.37 1.24 -17.21
N GLN A 218 11.23 1.75 -18.09
CA GLN A 218 11.81 0.96 -19.18
C GLN A 218 12.66 -0.20 -18.65
N LEU A 219 13.50 0.05 -17.64
CA LEU A 219 14.30 -0.99 -16.98
C LEU A 219 13.42 -2.11 -16.39
N LEU A 220 12.36 -1.75 -15.66
CA LEU A 220 11.47 -2.75 -15.08
C LEU A 220 10.67 -3.51 -16.13
N ARG A 221 10.31 -2.88 -17.25
CA ARG A 221 9.61 -3.52 -18.37
C ARG A 221 10.46 -4.56 -19.11
N SER A 222 11.78 -4.58 -18.93
CA SER A 222 12.62 -5.63 -19.49
C SER A 222 12.48 -6.96 -18.72
N ILE A 223 11.84 -6.95 -17.55
CA ILE A 223 11.55 -8.15 -16.76
C ILE A 223 10.21 -8.74 -17.23
N ALA A 224 10.21 -10.01 -17.63
CA ALA A 224 9.01 -10.72 -18.04
C ALA A 224 7.90 -10.62 -16.98
N GLY A 225 6.67 -10.32 -17.42
CA GLY A 225 5.50 -10.16 -16.55
C GLY A 225 5.31 -8.78 -15.93
N ILE A 226 6.19 -7.81 -16.21
CA ILE A 226 6.06 -6.42 -15.74
C ILE A 226 5.72 -5.48 -16.91
N GLY A 227 4.48 -4.99 -16.94
CA GLY A 227 4.04 -3.95 -17.88
C GLY A 227 4.26 -2.53 -17.35
N GLY A 228 4.05 -1.51 -18.17
CA GLY A 228 4.28 -0.10 -17.80
C GLY A 228 3.47 0.36 -16.58
N LEU A 229 2.17 0.02 -16.54
CA LEU A 229 1.29 0.32 -15.40
C LEU A 229 1.74 -0.34 -14.10
N THR A 230 2.30 -1.56 -14.19
CA THR A 230 2.86 -2.28 -13.03
C THR A 230 4.18 -1.66 -12.61
N ALA A 231 5.06 -1.35 -13.56
CA ALA A 231 6.36 -0.74 -13.31
C ALA A 231 6.22 0.57 -12.53
N ILE A 232 5.37 1.50 -12.98
CA ILE A 232 5.14 2.76 -12.25
C ILE A 232 4.53 2.52 -10.86
N THR A 233 3.71 1.46 -10.70
CA THR A 233 3.17 1.09 -9.38
C THR A 233 4.26 0.60 -8.44
N ILE A 234 5.18 -0.24 -8.93
CA ILE A 234 6.31 -0.71 -8.15
C ILE A 234 7.20 0.47 -7.75
N LEU A 235 7.50 1.39 -8.69
CA LEU A 235 8.37 2.54 -8.42
C LEU A 235 7.76 3.53 -7.42
N THR A 236 6.47 3.83 -7.54
CA THR A 236 5.77 4.74 -6.60
C THR A 236 5.64 4.11 -5.21
N GLU A 237 5.27 2.83 -5.11
CA GLU A 237 5.13 2.16 -3.81
C GLU A 237 6.48 1.92 -3.11
N LEU A 238 7.54 1.64 -3.87
CA LEU A 238 8.87 1.46 -3.31
C LEU A 238 9.60 2.76 -3.03
N GLY A 239 9.39 3.80 -3.85
CA GLY A 239 10.25 4.99 -3.88
C GLY A 239 11.72 4.66 -4.20
N PRO A 240 12.68 5.52 -3.82
CA PRO A 240 14.10 5.26 -4.08
C PRO A 240 14.56 3.89 -3.56
N ILE A 241 15.17 3.10 -4.45
CA ILE A 241 15.66 1.75 -4.13
C ILE A 241 16.76 1.74 -3.06
N ALA A 242 17.51 2.85 -2.96
CA ALA A 242 18.60 3.03 -2.00
C ALA A 242 18.16 2.91 -0.53
N ARG A 243 16.86 3.07 -0.22
CA ARG A 243 16.33 2.85 1.13
C ARG A 243 16.48 1.41 1.62
N PHE A 244 16.68 0.47 0.69
CA PHE A 244 16.76 -0.95 0.99
C PHE A 244 18.23 -1.39 0.86
N PRO A 245 18.94 -1.60 1.98
CA PRO A 245 20.35 -1.97 1.95
C PRO A 245 20.61 -3.25 1.17
N THR A 246 19.69 -4.22 1.29
CA THR A 246 19.74 -5.50 0.60
C THR A 246 18.38 -5.91 0.04
N ALA A 247 18.37 -6.89 -0.87
CA ALA A 247 17.15 -7.47 -1.41
C ALA A 247 16.28 -8.17 -0.34
N ASP A 248 16.86 -8.57 0.79
CA ASP A 248 16.13 -9.13 1.95
C ASP A 248 15.33 -8.07 2.70
N HIS A 249 15.88 -6.85 2.85
CA HIS A 249 15.12 -5.72 3.41
C HIS A 249 13.91 -5.39 2.54
N LEU A 250 14.08 -5.41 1.22
CA LEU A 250 12.96 -5.22 0.29
C LEU A 250 11.92 -6.34 0.40
N ALA A 251 12.32 -7.61 0.52
CA ALA A 251 11.35 -8.69 0.73
C ALA A 251 10.63 -8.60 2.07
N SER A 252 11.32 -8.18 3.14
CA SER A 252 10.70 -8.00 4.44
C SER A 252 9.60 -6.93 4.36
N TYR A 253 9.89 -5.81 3.69
CA TYR A 253 8.92 -4.74 3.43
C TYR A 253 7.69 -5.24 2.64
N VAL A 254 7.91 -6.03 1.58
CA VAL A 254 6.83 -6.60 0.76
C VAL A 254 6.12 -7.80 1.45
N GLY A 255 6.73 -8.41 2.46
CA GLY A 255 6.21 -9.61 3.14
C GLY A 255 6.39 -10.90 2.35
N LEU A 256 7.54 -11.07 1.69
CA LEU A 256 7.96 -12.31 1.02
C LEU A 256 9.01 -13.10 1.81
N VAL A 257 9.21 -12.75 3.09
CA VAL A 257 10.03 -13.52 4.03
C VAL A 257 9.11 -14.40 4.87
N PRO A 258 9.41 -15.70 5.05
CA PRO A 258 8.68 -16.54 6.00
C PRO A 258 8.89 -16.01 7.41
N MET A 259 7.85 -16.08 8.25
CA MET A 259 8.08 -15.89 9.69
C MET A 259 8.96 -17.04 10.20
N ARG A 260 9.81 -16.78 11.18
CA ARG A 260 10.55 -17.83 11.89
C ARG A 260 10.09 -17.86 13.34
N ARG A 261 9.91 -19.07 13.88
CA ARG A 261 9.74 -19.30 15.31
C ARG A 261 10.90 -20.18 15.76
N GLN A 262 11.82 -19.58 16.50
CA GLN A 262 12.93 -20.29 17.11
C GLN A 262 12.75 -20.30 18.62
N SER A 263 12.76 -21.48 19.23
CA SER A 263 12.71 -21.66 20.69
C SER A 263 13.62 -22.82 21.08
N GLY A 264 14.63 -22.55 21.93
CA GLY A 264 15.67 -23.53 22.25
C GLY A 264 16.34 -24.07 20.98
N SER A 265 16.32 -25.39 20.80
CA SER A 265 16.87 -26.09 19.62
C SER A 265 15.91 -26.21 18.43
N SER A 266 14.65 -25.78 18.57
CA SER A 266 13.67 -25.85 17.48
C SER A 266 13.71 -24.60 16.60
N ASP A 267 13.92 -24.77 15.29
CA ASP A 267 13.78 -23.71 14.27
C ASP A 267 12.68 -24.12 13.29
N MET A 268 11.54 -23.43 13.37
CA MET A 268 10.38 -23.71 12.54
C MET A 268 10.09 -22.54 11.60
N SER A 269 10.05 -22.85 10.30
CA SER A 269 9.60 -21.92 9.26
C SER A 269 8.08 -21.83 9.26
N MET A 270 7.56 -20.64 9.50
CA MET A 270 6.15 -20.31 9.62
C MET A 270 5.63 -19.65 8.31
N PRO A 271 4.31 -19.45 8.16
CA PRO A 271 3.75 -18.76 7.00
C PRO A 271 4.37 -17.38 6.75
N ILE A 272 4.20 -16.85 5.53
CA ILE A 272 4.69 -15.52 5.16
C ILE A 272 4.16 -14.42 6.08
N GLN A 273 4.97 -13.38 6.30
CA GLN A 273 4.64 -12.28 7.18
C GLN A 273 3.32 -11.58 6.75
N ARG A 274 2.40 -11.42 7.71
CA ARG A 274 1.10 -10.76 7.48
C ARG A 274 1.22 -9.24 7.45
N ARG A 275 2.14 -8.69 8.26
CA ARG A 275 2.48 -7.27 8.31
C ARG A 275 3.44 -6.93 7.18
N ALA A 276 2.88 -6.42 6.09
CA ALA A 276 3.56 -6.27 4.83
C ALA A 276 2.81 -5.33 3.90
N HIS A 277 3.45 -4.90 2.82
CA HIS A 277 2.76 -4.18 1.74
C HIS A 277 1.89 -5.12 0.90
N GLN A 278 0.69 -5.44 1.38
CA GLN A 278 -0.16 -6.49 0.83
C GLN A 278 -0.53 -6.29 -0.64
N GLU A 279 -0.81 -5.05 -1.06
CA GLU A 279 -1.18 -4.74 -2.45
C GLU A 279 -0.02 -4.98 -3.41
N LEU A 280 1.17 -4.45 -3.09
CA LEU A 280 2.39 -4.68 -3.86
C LEU A 280 2.75 -6.16 -3.91
N ARG A 281 2.59 -6.90 -2.82
CA ARG A 281 2.78 -8.37 -2.82
C ARG A 281 1.81 -9.05 -3.78
N ALA A 282 0.53 -8.71 -3.73
CA ALA A 282 -0.47 -9.29 -4.62
C ALA A 282 -0.13 -8.96 -6.09
N LEU A 283 0.27 -7.73 -6.38
CA LEU A 283 0.72 -7.30 -7.71
C LEU A 283 1.91 -8.13 -8.21
N LEU A 284 2.93 -8.31 -7.37
CA LEU A 284 4.12 -9.09 -7.72
C LEU A 284 3.80 -10.58 -7.94
N VAL A 285 2.85 -11.15 -7.20
CA VAL A 285 2.37 -12.52 -7.45
C VAL A 285 1.69 -12.62 -8.81
N GLN A 286 0.85 -11.64 -9.18
CA GLN A 286 0.24 -11.59 -10.52
C GLN A 286 1.30 -11.45 -11.63
N CYS A 287 2.30 -10.59 -11.42
CA CYS A 287 3.45 -10.49 -12.34
C CYS A 287 4.19 -11.81 -12.45
N SER A 288 4.35 -12.55 -11.36
CA SER A 288 5.02 -13.86 -11.37
C SER A 288 4.25 -14.88 -12.21
N TRP A 289 2.92 -14.88 -12.12
CA TRP A 289 2.08 -15.75 -12.95
C TRP A 289 2.20 -15.44 -14.44
N MET A 290 2.39 -14.17 -14.80
CA MET A 290 2.68 -13.78 -16.18
C MET A 290 4.11 -14.13 -16.56
N ALA A 291 5.07 -13.91 -15.67
CA ALA A 291 6.49 -14.17 -15.90
C ALA A 291 6.74 -15.64 -16.26
N ILE A 292 6.13 -16.61 -15.55
CA ILE A 292 6.29 -18.03 -15.88
C ILE A 292 5.69 -18.43 -17.24
N LYS A 293 4.76 -17.64 -17.79
CA LYS A 293 4.20 -17.88 -19.13
C LYS A 293 5.09 -17.31 -20.24
N CYS A 294 5.78 -16.21 -19.95
CA CYS A 294 6.55 -15.46 -20.95
C CYS A 294 8.06 -15.74 -20.90
N SER A 295 8.56 -16.39 -19.84
CA SER A 295 9.99 -16.56 -19.58
C SER A 295 10.32 -17.98 -19.13
N ASN A 296 11.21 -18.62 -19.87
CA ASN A 296 11.75 -19.93 -19.51
C ASN A 296 12.57 -19.86 -18.21
N HIS A 297 13.25 -18.74 -17.95
CA HIS A 297 14.01 -18.55 -16.72
C HIS A 297 13.11 -18.67 -15.49
N PHE A 298 11.99 -17.93 -15.44
CA PHE A 298 11.06 -18.00 -14.30
C PHE A 298 10.26 -19.31 -14.28
N ASN A 299 9.88 -19.83 -15.45
CA ASN A 299 9.13 -21.08 -15.53
C ASN A 299 9.93 -22.28 -15.00
N SER A 300 11.23 -22.38 -15.33
CA SER A 300 12.08 -23.48 -14.86
C SER A 300 12.14 -23.55 -13.33
N VAL A 301 12.18 -22.40 -12.66
CA VAL A 301 12.16 -22.30 -11.19
C VAL A 301 10.83 -22.75 -10.63
N TYR A 302 9.72 -22.35 -11.26
CA TYR A 302 8.38 -22.77 -10.88
C TYR A 302 8.22 -24.29 -10.97
N GLU A 303 8.51 -24.86 -12.15
CA GLU A 303 8.37 -26.30 -12.41
C GLU A 303 9.26 -27.14 -11.51
N HIS A 304 10.52 -26.71 -11.29
CA HIS A 304 11.40 -27.39 -10.36
C HIS A 304 10.82 -27.42 -8.94
N LYS A 305 10.24 -26.32 -8.45
CA LYS A 305 9.61 -26.28 -7.11
C LYS A 305 8.28 -27.03 -7.06
N ARG A 306 7.52 -27.09 -8.17
CA ARG A 306 6.26 -27.84 -8.26
C ARG A 306 6.41 -29.33 -8.01
N LYS A 307 7.58 -29.92 -8.30
CA LYS A 307 7.88 -31.33 -8.01
C LYS A 307 7.66 -31.70 -6.54
N ASN A 308 7.96 -30.77 -5.62
CA ASN A 308 7.97 -31.05 -4.18
C ASN A 308 7.06 -30.11 -3.36
N LYS A 309 6.38 -29.15 -3.99
CA LYS A 309 5.59 -28.12 -3.31
C LYS A 309 4.27 -27.82 -4.02
N LYS A 310 3.28 -27.39 -3.23
CA LYS A 310 2.02 -26.85 -3.74
C LYS A 310 2.27 -25.65 -4.66
N SER A 311 1.40 -25.47 -5.66
CA SER A 311 1.50 -24.42 -6.66
C SER A 311 1.64 -23.02 -6.06
N GLN A 312 0.85 -22.72 -5.03
CA GLN A 312 0.92 -21.44 -4.30
C GLN A 312 2.28 -21.20 -3.64
N VAL A 313 2.96 -22.25 -3.16
CA VAL A 313 4.30 -22.10 -2.57
C VAL A 313 5.34 -21.90 -3.68
N ALA A 314 5.22 -22.65 -4.78
CA ALA A 314 6.12 -22.51 -5.92
C ALA A 314 6.06 -21.10 -6.53
N ILE A 315 4.87 -20.52 -6.71
CA ILE A 315 4.75 -19.16 -7.25
C ILE A 315 5.35 -18.11 -6.30
N ILE A 316 5.23 -18.26 -4.98
CA ILE A 316 5.85 -17.34 -4.02
C ILE A 316 7.38 -17.37 -4.11
N VAL A 317 7.98 -18.54 -4.39
CA VAL A 317 9.43 -18.64 -4.66
C VAL A 317 9.80 -17.87 -5.93
N VAL A 318 8.99 -17.97 -6.99
CA VAL A 318 9.18 -17.17 -8.21
C VAL A 318 9.02 -15.68 -7.91
N THR A 319 8.02 -15.29 -7.12
CA THR A 319 7.80 -13.90 -6.71
C THR A 319 8.98 -13.34 -5.93
N ARG A 320 9.57 -14.13 -5.03
CA ARG A 320 10.79 -13.75 -4.31
C ARG A 320 11.95 -13.52 -5.28
N ARG A 321 12.11 -14.38 -6.28
CA ARG A 321 13.14 -14.25 -7.31
C ARG A 321 12.89 -13.04 -8.22
N LEU A 322 11.67 -12.81 -8.67
CA LEU A 322 11.25 -11.63 -9.43
C LEU A 322 11.57 -10.34 -8.66
N LEU A 323 11.28 -10.31 -7.34
CA LEU A 323 11.60 -9.15 -6.49
C LEU A 323 13.11 -8.92 -6.37
N ASN A 324 13.92 -9.98 -6.30
CA ASN A 324 15.38 -9.86 -6.33
C ASN A 324 15.88 -9.31 -7.67
N THR A 325 15.26 -9.73 -8.78
CA THR A 325 15.56 -9.20 -10.11
C THR A 325 15.22 -7.71 -10.20
N ILE A 326 14.04 -7.29 -9.73
CA ILE A 326 13.64 -5.88 -9.63
C ILE A 326 14.68 -5.08 -8.83
N TYR A 327 15.08 -5.58 -7.67
CA TYR A 327 16.10 -4.93 -6.84
C TYR A 327 17.43 -4.76 -7.58
N ALA A 328 17.91 -5.82 -8.24
CA ALA A 328 19.18 -5.79 -8.96
C ALA A 328 19.15 -4.84 -10.16
N VAL A 329 18.06 -4.86 -10.95
CA VAL A 329 17.86 -3.98 -12.11
C VAL A 329 17.87 -2.51 -11.70
N LEU A 330 17.13 -2.16 -10.64
CA LEU A 330 17.08 -0.78 -10.15
C LEU A 330 18.38 -0.34 -9.48
N LYS A 331 19.09 -1.25 -8.80
CA LYS A 331 20.36 -0.92 -8.13
C LYS A 331 21.52 -0.77 -9.11
N LYS A 332 21.54 -1.56 -10.18
CA LYS A 332 22.59 -1.51 -11.22
C LYS A 332 22.25 -0.56 -12.36
N SER A 333 21.02 -0.07 -12.44
CA SER A 333 20.51 0.73 -13.56
C SER A 333 20.71 0.07 -14.92
N GLN A 334 20.57 -1.26 -14.99
CA GLN A 334 20.79 -2.07 -16.18
C GLN A 334 19.56 -2.93 -16.47
N PRO A 335 19.18 -3.11 -17.75
CA PRO A 335 18.04 -3.95 -18.10
C PRO A 335 18.31 -5.40 -17.69
N PHE A 336 17.25 -6.10 -17.30
CA PHE A 336 17.30 -7.54 -17.08
C PHE A 336 17.63 -8.28 -18.38
N VAL A 337 18.66 -9.11 -18.32
CA VAL A 337 19.02 -10.07 -19.37
C VAL A 337 18.75 -11.46 -18.80
N GLU A 338 17.96 -12.27 -19.51
CA GLU A 338 17.73 -13.64 -19.08
C GLU A 338 19.03 -14.43 -19.11
N PRO A 339 19.38 -15.14 -18.02
CA PRO A 339 20.52 -16.05 -18.03
C PRO A 339 20.32 -17.10 -19.11
N SER A 340 21.28 -17.22 -20.03
CA SER A 340 21.38 -18.35 -20.95
C SER A 340 21.38 -19.64 -20.13
N LYS A 341 20.67 -20.67 -20.60
CA LYS A 341 20.68 -21.99 -19.94
C LYS A 341 22.14 -22.45 -19.78
N ALA A 342 22.54 -22.72 -18.54
CA ALA A 342 23.72 -23.53 -18.24
C ALA A 342 23.39 -25.01 -18.39
#